data_AF-A0A7V9KD91-F1
#
_entry.id   AF-A0A7V9KD91-F1
#
_cell.length_a   1.000
_cell.length_b   1.000
_cell.length_c   1.000
_cell.angle_alpha   90.00
_cell.angle_beta   90.00
_cell.angle_gamma   90.00
#
_symmetry.space_group_name_H-M   'P 1'
#
loop_
_entity.id
_entity.type
_entity.pdbx_description
1 polymer ?
#
loop_
_entity_poly.entity_id
_entity_poly.type
_entity_poly.pdbx_seq_one_letter_code
_entity_poly.pdbx_strand_id
1 'polypeptide(L)'
;MGRDQYEALRSPRGALAVGDPREVAEKLLYEHELFGHQRYLGQMSVGAVAHRDVLRSIELFGTEVAPVVREEVARRSAGAVPA
;
A
#
# COMPACT_ATOMS: atom_id res chain seq x y z
N MET A 1 8.34 -15.58 -12.11
CA MET A 1 7.28 -15.73 -11.09
C MET A 1 6.07 -16.37 -11.76
N GLY A 2 5.56 -17.48 -11.24
CA GLY A 2 4.34 -18.12 -11.74
C GLY A 2 3.07 -17.41 -11.26
N ARG A 3 1.91 -17.71 -11.84
CA ARG A 3 0.62 -17.11 -11.45
C ARG A 3 0.29 -17.40 -9.98
N ASP A 4 0.42 -18.64 -9.52
CA ASP A 4 0.08 -18.99 -8.14
C ASP A 4 0.98 -18.27 -7.11
N GLN A 5 2.25 -18.12 -7.44
CA GLN A 5 3.19 -17.35 -6.63
C GLN A 5 2.83 -15.86 -6.58
N TYR A 6 2.37 -15.29 -7.71
CA TYR A 6 1.86 -13.92 -7.74
C TYR A 6 0.64 -13.75 -6.84
N GLU A 7 -0.36 -14.64 -6.96
CA GLU A 7 -1.56 -14.60 -6.14
C GLU A 7 -1.23 -14.68 -4.64
N ALA A 8 -0.33 -15.59 -4.25
CA ALA A 8 0.12 -15.71 -2.87
C ALA A 8 0.81 -14.42 -2.39
N LEU A 9 1.67 -13.82 -3.22
CA LEU A 9 2.40 -12.59 -2.86
C LEU A 9 1.51 -11.34 -2.81
N ARG A 10 0.46 -11.24 -3.64
CA ARG A 10 -0.50 -10.12 -3.58
C ARG A 10 -1.60 -10.30 -2.53
N SER A 11 -1.71 -11.47 -1.89
CA SER A 11 -2.67 -11.71 -0.81
C SER A 11 -2.53 -10.69 0.35
N PRO A 12 -3.53 -10.53 1.22
CA PRO A 12 -3.48 -9.55 2.32
C PRO A 12 -2.26 -9.67 3.23
N ARG A 13 -1.69 -10.87 3.37
CA ARG A 13 -0.48 -11.13 4.18
C ARG A 13 0.79 -11.35 3.36
N GLY A 14 0.70 -11.27 2.03
CA GLY A 14 1.85 -11.36 1.12
C GLY A 14 2.60 -10.02 1.01
N ALA A 15 3.77 -10.01 0.36
CA ALA A 15 4.65 -8.84 0.33
C ALA A 15 4.32 -7.78 -0.74
N LEU A 16 3.47 -8.10 -1.73
CA LEU A 16 3.19 -7.19 -2.84
C LEU A 16 1.98 -6.31 -2.54
N ALA A 17 2.17 -5.00 -2.48
CA ALA A 17 1.10 -4.01 -2.45
C ALA A 17 0.53 -3.78 -3.86
N VAL A 18 -0.24 -4.75 -4.36
CA VAL A 18 -0.83 -4.73 -5.69
C VAL A 18 -2.30 -5.06 -5.57
N GLY A 19 -3.17 -4.34 -6.27
CA GLY A 19 -4.62 -4.51 -6.19
C GLY A 19 -5.37 -3.26 -6.56
N ASP A 20 -6.64 -3.19 -6.16
CA ASP A 20 -7.38 -1.94 -6.17
C ASP A 20 -6.87 -0.98 -5.05
N PRO A 21 -7.21 0.33 -5.11
CA PRO A 21 -6.75 1.29 -4.13
C PRO A 21 -7.10 0.94 -2.68
N ARG A 22 -8.25 0.31 -2.44
CA ARG A 22 -8.68 -0.09 -1.11
C ARG A 22 -7.84 -1.25 -0.59
N GLU A 23 -7.62 -2.28 -1.40
CA GLU A 23 -6.75 -3.42 -1.04
C GLU A 23 -5.33 -2.94 -0.67
N VAL A 24 -4.79 -1.99 -1.44
CA VAL A 24 -3.47 -1.39 -1.17
C VAL A 24 -3.50 -0.59 0.14
N ALA A 25 -4.51 0.24 0.37
CA ALA A 25 -4.63 1.02 1.61
C ALA A 25 -4.73 0.11 2.85
N GLU A 26 -5.57 -0.94 2.81
CA GLU A 26 -5.73 -1.91 3.88
C GLU A 26 -4.41 -2.64 4.19
N LYS A 27 -3.65 -3.01 3.16
CA LYS A 27 -2.33 -3.62 3.32
C LYS A 27 -1.31 -2.68 3.98
N LEU A 28 -1.23 -1.43 3.53
CA LEU A 28 -0.30 -0.44 4.10
C LEU A 28 -0.61 -0.18 5.59
N LEU A 29 -1.90 -0.13 5.95
CA LEU A 29 -2.33 0.02 7.34
C LEU A 29 -1.99 -1.20 8.19
N TYR A 30 -2.18 -2.40 7.65
CA TYR A 30 -1.77 -3.64 8.29
C TYR A 30 -0.25 -3.68 8.52
N GLU A 31 0.55 -3.35 7.50
CA GLU A 31 2.00 -3.28 7.63
C GLU A 31 2.45 -2.17 8.59
N HIS A 32 1.70 -1.07 8.69
CA HIS A 32 1.97 -0.02 9.68
C HIS A 32 1.70 -0.50 11.10
N GLU A 33 0.63 -1.25 11.32
CA GLU A 33 0.33 -1.86 12.61
C GLU A 33 1.39 -2.89 13.02
N LEU A 34 1.89 -3.69 12.07
CA LEU A 34 2.94 -4.68 12.34
C LEU A 34 4.31 -4.07 12.63
N PHE A 35 4.72 -3.08 11.85
CA PHE A 35 6.11 -2.60 11.86
C PHE A 35 6.29 -1.21 12.47
N GLY A 36 5.19 -0.45 12.69
CA GLY A 36 5.25 0.94 13.13
C GLY A 36 5.98 1.86 12.15
N HIS A 37 6.03 1.51 10.86
CA HIS A 37 6.82 2.25 9.88
C HIS A 37 6.25 3.65 9.63
N GLN A 38 7.12 4.67 9.53
CA GLN A 38 6.70 6.07 9.32
C GLN A 38 6.76 6.49 7.85
N ARG A 39 7.32 5.65 6.98
CA ARG A 39 7.51 5.92 5.56
C ARG A 39 7.31 4.66 4.74
N TYR A 40 6.46 4.77 3.72
CA TYR A 40 6.28 3.77 2.68
C TYR A 40 6.92 4.25 1.38
N LEU A 41 7.68 3.38 0.72
CA LEU A 41 8.29 3.63 -0.59
C LEU A 41 7.86 2.50 -1.53
N GLY A 42 7.05 2.82 -2.55
CA GLY A 42 6.54 1.85 -3.51
C GLY A 42 7.29 1.90 -4.85
N GLN A 43 7.66 0.73 -5.39
CA GLN A 43 8.19 0.61 -6.75
C GLN A 43 7.07 0.20 -7.71
N MET A 44 6.65 1.11 -8.60
CA MET A 44 5.53 0.89 -9.53
C MET A 44 5.96 0.49 -10.95
N SER A 45 7.23 0.70 -11.30
CA SER A 45 7.77 0.46 -12.65
C SER A 45 8.71 -0.74 -12.67
N VAL A 46 8.17 -1.95 -12.47
CA VAL A 46 8.97 -3.19 -12.48
C VAL A 46 8.92 -3.84 -13.87
N GLY A 47 10.06 -3.88 -14.56
CA GLY A 47 10.15 -4.45 -15.90
C GLY A 47 9.54 -3.55 -16.98
N ALA A 48 8.94 -4.13 -18.00
CA ALA A 48 8.38 -3.40 -19.15
C ALA A 48 6.90 -2.99 -18.92
N VAL A 49 6.64 -2.18 -17.90
CA VAL A 49 5.31 -1.57 -17.67
C VAL A 49 5.16 -0.36 -18.59
N ALA A 50 4.02 -0.22 -19.26
CA ALA A 50 3.77 0.95 -20.11
C ALA A 50 3.73 2.23 -19.24
N HIS A 51 4.36 3.29 -19.73
CA HIS A 51 4.49 4.55 -18.98
C HIS A 51 3.13 5.10 -18.49
N ARG A 52 2.09 5.01 -19.32
CA ARG A 52 0.72 5.42 -18.97
C ARG A 52 0.17 4.68 -17.75
N ASP A 53 0.50 3.41 -17.59
CA ASP A 53 -0.01 2.56 -16.50
C ASP A 53 0.74 2.88 -15.19
N VAL A 54 2.02 3.23 -15.29
CA VAL A 54 2.80 3.77 -14.16
C VAL A 54 2.21 5.10 -13.70
N LEU A 55 1.96 6.04 -14.62
CA LEU A 55 1.36 7.34 -14.28
C LEU A 55 -0.03 7.18 -13.64
N ARG A 56 -0.87 6.29 -14.18
CA ARG A 56 -2.16 5.96 -13.59
C ARG A 56 -2.02 5.38 -12.18
N SER A 57 -1.05 4.50 -11.95
CA SER A 57 -0.80 3.94 -10.61
C SER A 57 -0.36 5.00 -9.61
N ILE A 58 0.47 5.97 -10.05
CA ILE A 58 0.88 7.13 -9.24
C ILE A 58 -0.33 8.00 -8.90
N GLU A 59 -1.20 8.27 -9.88
CA GLU A 59 -2.41 9.06 -9.69
C GLU A 59 -3.31 8.42 -8.64
N LEU A 60 -3.71 7.15 -8.83
CA LEU A 60 -4.55 6.40 -7.89
C LEU A 60 -3.94 6.34 -6.49
N PHE A 61 -2.61 6.13 -6.40
CA PHE A 61 -1.93 6.14 -5.10
C PHE A 61 -2.02 7.51 -4.42
N GLY A 62 -1.81 8.59 -5.17
CA GLY A 62 -1.83 9.95 -4.65
C GLY A 62 -3.22 10.46 -4.27
N THR A 63 -4.26 10.06 -5.02
CA THR A 63 -5.63 10.58 -4.87
C THR A 63 -6.54 9.69 -4.03
N GLU A 64 -6.31 8.37 -4.01
CA GLU A 64 -7.20 7.42 -3.33
C GLU A 64 -6.52 6.72 -2.15
N VAL A 65 -5.29 6.22 -2.32
CA VAL A 65 -4.61 5.43 -1.28
C VAL A 65 -4.02 6.31 -0.18
N ALA A 66 -3.18 7.26 -0.54
CA ALA A 66 -2.41 8.06 0.40
C ALA A 66 -3.28 8.88 1.38
N PRO A 67 -4.40 9.51 0.96
CA PRO A 67 -5.27 10.23 1.89
C PRO A 67 -5.86 9.30 2.96
N VAL A 68 -6.40 8.15 2.56
CA VAL A 68 -7.02 7.17 3.48
C VAL A 68 -6.01 6.65 4.51
N VAL A 69 -4.81 6.26 4.06
CA VAL A 69 -3.77 5.76 4.96
C VAL A 69 -3.33 6.85 5.94
N ARG A 70 -3.13 8.09 5.47
CA ARG A 70 -2.69 9.20 6.33
C ARG A 70 -3.74 9.55 7.39
N GLU A 71 -5.01 9.64 6.99
CA GLU A 71 -6.12 9.92 7.90
C GLU A 71 -6.21 8.86 9.00
N GLU A 72 -6.17 7.59 8.61
CA GLU A 72 -6.30 6.48 9.54
C GLU A 72 -5.10 6.36 10.49
N VAL A 73 -3.87 6.56 10.00
CA VAL A 73 -2.66 6.59 10.86
C VAL A 73 -2.73 7.75 11.85
N ALA A 74 -3.15 8.94 11.41
CA ALA A 74 -3.31 10.10 12.29
C ALA A 74 -4.38 9.84 13.37
N ARG A 75 -5.52 9.26 12.99
CA ARG A 75 -6.61 8.88 13.90
C ARG A 75 -6.15 7.90 14.98
N ARG A 76 -5.40 6.85 14.58
CA ARG A 76 -4.84 5.85 15.51
C ARG A 76 -3.80 6.47 16.46
N SER A 77 -2.95 7.33 15.92
CA SER A 77 -1.88 7.98 16.70
C SER A 77 -2.42 8.97 17.73
N ALA A 78 -3.51 9.69 17.41
CA ALA A 78 -4.17 10.61 18.35
C ALA A 78 -4.87 9.90 19.51
N GLY A 79 -5.30 8.64 19.33
CA GLY A 79 -5.91 7.82 20.37
C GLY A 79 -4.89 7.10 21.27
N ALA A 80 -3.63 7.03 20.86
CA ALA A 80 -2.55 6.47 21.67
C ALA A 80 -2.10 7.52 22.71
N VAL A 81 -2.79 7.55 23.87
CA VAL A 81 -2.30 8.30 25.04
C VAL A 81 -0.91 7.75 25.41
N PRO A 82 0.13 8.59 25.48
CA PRO A 82 1.44 8.13 25.93
C PRO A 82 1.33 7.68 27.39
N ALA A 83 1.79 6.45 27.66
CA ALA A 83 1.97 5.91 29.01
C ALA A 83 3.16 6.58 29.73
#